data_AF-A0AAU7U4R4-F1
#
_entry.id   AF-A0AAU7U4R4-F1
#
_cell.length_a   1.000
_cell.length_b   1.000
_cell.length_c   1.000
_cell.angle_alpha   90.00
_cell.angle_beta   90.00
_cell.angle_gamma   90.00
#
_symmetry.space_group_name_H-M   'P 1'
#
loop_
_entity.id
_entity.type
_entity.pdbx_description
1 polymer ?
#
loop_
_entity_poly.entity_id
_entity_poly.type
_entity_poly.pdbx_seq_one_letter_code
_entity_poly.pdbx_strand_id
1 'polypeptide(L)' 'MEHDPPTEPIRVRDGRVYVLRIWEERTAGSGRWRASVREGAQGERSYFASIDECLEYLYSEFLRR' A
#
# COMPACT_ATOMS: atom_id res chain seq x y z
N MET A 1 4.93 -17.26 46.07
CA MET A 1 4.83 -17.64 44.65
C MET A 1 4.12 -16.49 43.96
N GLU A 2 4.86 -15.50 43.49
CA GLU A 2 4.30 -14.43 42.67
C GLU A 2 3.94 -15.02 41.30
N HIS A 3 2.68 -14.89 40.94
CA HIS A 3 2.15 -15.36 39.66
C HIS A 3 2.51 -14.28 38.62
N ASP A 4 3.54 -14.51 37.84
CA ASP A 4 3.85 -13.68 36.67
C ASP A 4 2.64 -13.76 35.71
N PRO A 5 2.02 -12.64 35.28
CA PRO A 5 0.91 -12.72 34.37
C PRO A 5 1.38 -13.31 33.04
N PRO A 6 0.56 -14.16 32.38
CA PRO A 6 0.91 -14.69 31.08
C PRO A 6 1.11 -13.52 30.11
N THR A 7 2.33 -13.34 29.64
CA THR A 7 2.65 -12.45 28.53
C THR A 7 2.06 -13.10 27.29
N GLU A 8 0.79 -12.83 27.02
CA GLU A 8 0.21 -13.22 25.72
C GLU A 8 1.07 -12.60 24.63
N PRO A 9 1.54 -13.39 23.64
CA PRO A 9 2.30 -12.83 22.54
C PRO A 9 1.41 -11.80 21.85
N ILE A 10 1.89 -10.57 21.75
CA ILE A 10 1.25 -9.52 20.98
C ILE A 10 1.06 -10.09 19.58
N ARG A 11 -0.17 -10.47 19.23
CA ARG A 11 -0.52 -10.85 17.86
C ARG A 11 -0.40 -9.57 17.05
N VAL A 12 0.78 -9.31 16.52
CA VAL A 12 0.99 -8.28 15.51
C VAL A 12 0.02 -8.66 14.40
N ARG A 13 -1.09 -7.92 14.27
CA ARG A 13 -1.92 -8.04 13.08
C ARG A 13 -0.96 -7.80 11.93
N ASP A 14 -0.81 -8.76 11.03
CA ASP A 14 -0.01 -8.67 9.80
C ASP A 14 -0.64 -7.61 8.87
N GLY A 15 -0.56 -6.36 9.32
CA GLY A 15 -1.00 -5.18 8.63
C GLY A 15 0.07 -4.83 7.61
N ARG A 16 -0.30 -4.90 6.34
CA ARG A 16 0.55 -4.37 5.27
C ARG A 16 0.34 -2.86 5.20
N VAL A 17 1.43 -2.13 5.20
CA VAL A 17 1.41 -0.68 4.98
C VAL A 17 1.72 -0.45 3.51
N TYR A 18 0.91 0.34 2.84
CA TYR A 18 1.17 0.76 1.46
C TYR A 18 1.42 2.27 1.43
N VAL A 19 2.45 2.69 0.69
CA VAL A 19 2.70 4.09 0.38
C VAL A 19 2.19 4.36 -1.03
N LEU A 20 1.09 5.11 -1.11
CA LEU A 20 0.51 5.58 -2.36
C LEU A 20 1.05 6.96 -2.71
N ARG A 21 1.47 7.14 -3.96
CA ARG A 21 1.82 8.44 -4.53
C ARG A 21 0.94 8.69 -5.75
N ILE A 22 0.34 9.86 -5.83
CA ILE A 22 -0.45 10.34 -6.97
C ILE A 22 0.17 11.64 -7.46
N TRP A 23 0.32 11.80 -8.77
CA TRP A 23 0.80 13.04 -9.37
C TRP A 23 0.15 13.27 -10.73
N GLU A 24 0.14 14.54 -11.16
CA GLU A 24 -0.29 14.93 -12.50
C GLU A 24 0.96 15.15 -13.38
N GLU A 25 1.05 14.44 -14.49
CA GLU A 25 2.01 14.71 -15.56
C GLU A 25 1.39 15.69 -16.54
N ARG A 26 1.95 16.88 -16.64
CA ARG A 26 1.50 17.91 -17.60
C ARG A 26 2.32 17.84 -18.87
N THR A 27 1.64 17.65 -19.99
CA THR A 27 2.17 17.82 -21.35
C THR A 27 1.50 19.02 -22.01
N ALA A 28 2.10 19.62 -23.03
CA ALA A 28 1.59 20.86 -23.64
C ALA A 28 0.11 20.70 -24.09
N GLY A 29 -0.80 21.26 -23.31
CA GLY A 29 -2.25 21.22 -23.54
C GLY A 29 -3.04 20.09 -22.84
N SER A 30 -2.40 19.17 -22.12
CA SER A 30 -3.08 18.07 -21.42
C SER A 30 -2.42 17.68 -20.09
N GLY A 31 -3.21 17.20 -19.14
CA GLY A 31 -2.75 16.63 -17.88
C GLY A 31 -3.15 15.16 -17.80
N ARG A 32 -2.24 14.30 -17.30
CA ARG A 32 -2.55 12.90 -17.02
C ARG A 32 -2.20 12.56 -15.59
N TRP A 33 -3.18 12.04 -14.85
CA TRP A 33 -2.95 11.51 -13.51
C TRP A 33 -2.23 10.16 -13.58
N ARG A 34 -1.20 10.03 -12.75
CA ARG A 34 -0.42 8.82 -12.55
C ARG A 34 -0.42 8.43 -11.09
N ALA A 35 -0.13 7.16 -10.83
CA ALA A 35 0.00 6.64 -9.48
C ALA A 35 1.16 5.67 -9.35
N SER A 36 1.65 5.50 -8.13
CA SER A 36 2.57 4.42 -7.78
C SER A 36 2.28 3.94 -6.37
N VAL A 37 2.45 2.64 -6.14
CA VAL A 37 2.29 2.00 -4.83
C VAL A 37 3.60 1.32 -4.44
N ARG A 38 3.94 1.38 -3.17
CA ARG A 38 5.03 0.60 -2.56
C ARG A 38 4.53 -0.07 -1.29
N GLU A 39 4.84 -1.35 -1.11
CA GLU A 39 4.62 -2.04 0.17
C GLU A 39 5.73 -1.65 1.17
N GLY A 40 5.34 -1.08 2.30
CA GLY A 40 6.25 -0.62 3.35
C GLY A 40 7.25 0.45 2.89
N ALA A 41 8.33 0.59 3.67
CA ALA A 41 9.41 1.52 3.37
C ALA A 41 10.41 0.98 2.33
N GLN A 42 10.56 -0.34 2.26
CA GLN A 42 11.60 -1.01 1.46
C GLN A 42 11.06 -1.89 0.32
N GLY A 43 9.75 -2.02 0.15
CA GLY A 43 9.19 -2.84 -0.93
C GLY A 43 9.45 -2.26 -2.32
N GLU A 44 9.19 -3.09 -3.32
CA GLU A 44 9.23 -2.68 -4.72
C GLU A 44 8.12 -1.66 -5.02
N ARG A 45 8.41 -0.72 -5.91
CA ARG A 45 7.46 0.32 -6.32
C ARG A 45 6.85 -0.04 -7.67
N SER A 46 5.55 -0.27 -7.67
CA SER A 46 4.74 -0.43 -8.88
C SER A 46 4.25 0.92 -9.37
N TYR A 47 4.34 1.17 -10.68
CA TYR A 47 3.86 2.39 -11.33
C TYR A 47 2.64 2.08 -12.20
N PHE A 48 1.69 3.01 -12.24
CA PHE A 48 0.41 2.87 -12.92
C PHE A 48 0.16 4.04 -13.87
N ALA A 49 -0.43 3.75 -15.02
CA ALA A 49 -0.68 4.75 -16.03
C ALA A 49 -1.91 5.62 -15.73
N SER A 50 -2.78 5.17 -14.81
CA SER A 50 -3.96 5.86 -14.31
C SER A 50 -4.19 5.58 -12.82
N ILE A 51 -5.13 6.30 -12.21
CA ILE A 51 -5.58 6.03 -10.83
C ILE A 51 -6.41 4.73 -10.78
N ASP A 52 -7.22 4.47 -11.81
CA ASP A 52 -8.08 3.28 -11.86
C ASP A 52 -7.26 1.98 -11.87
N GLU A 53 -6.20 1.90 -12.69
CA GLU A 53 -5.27 0.76 -12.71
C GLU A 53 -4.64 0.52 -11.33
N CYS A 54 -4.30 1.61 -10.62
CA CYS A 54 -3.74 1.52 -9.27
C CYS A 54 -4.75 1.00 -8.25
N LEU A 55 -6.02 1.40 -8.37
CA LEU A 55 -7.09 0.93 -7.50
C LEU A 55 -7.38 -0.55 -7.76
N GLU A 56 -7.49 -0.97 -9.02
CA GLU A 56 -7.67 -2.37 -9.41
C GLU A 56 -6.57 -3.26 -8.81
N TYR A 57 -5.31 -2.82 -8.90
CA TYR A 57 -4.18 -3.50 -8.26
C TYR A 57 -4.38 -3.64 -6.74
N LEU A 58 -4.67 -2.54 -6.04
CA LEU A 58 -4.86 -2.56 -4.59
C LEU A 58 -6.04 -3.44 -4.17
N TYR A 59 -7.16 -3.38 -4.89
CA TYR A 59 -8.29 -4.26 -4.64
C TYR A 59 -7.92 -5.73 -4.82
N SER A 60 -7.16 -6.07 -5.86
CA SER A 60 -6.69 -7.45 -6.07
C SER A 60 -5.80 -7.93 -4.91
N GLU A 61 -4.93 -7.07 -4.38
CA GLU A 61 -4.07 -7.40 -3.24
C GLU A 61 -4.88 -7.59 -1.94
N PHE A 62 -5.94 -6.82 -1.74
CA PHE A 62 -6.83 -6.98 -0.59
C PHE A 62 -7.76 -8.20 -0.72
N LEU A 63 -8.15 -8.58 -1.93
CA LEU A 63 -9.04 -9.72 -2.21
C LEU A 63 -8.30 -11.07 -2.28
N ARG A 64 -6.98 -11.09 -2.52
CA ARG A 64 -6.15 -12.30 -2.44
C ARG A 64 -5.99 -12.84 -1.00
N ARG A 65 -6.78 -12.34 -0.06
CA ARG A 65 -6.86 -12.75 1.34
C ARG A 65 -8.17 -13.47 1.61
#